data_AF-A0A8X6LMA1-F1
#
_entry.id   AF-A0A8X6LMA1-F1
#
_cell.length_a   1.000
_cell.length_b   1.000
_cell.length_c   1.000
_cell.angle_alpha   90.00
_cell.angle_beta   90.00
_cell.angle_gamma   90.00
#
_symmetry.space_group_name_H-M   'P 1'
#
loop_
_entity.id
_entity.type
_entity.pdbx_description
1 polymer ?
#
loop_
_entity_poly.entity_id
_entity_poly.type
_entity_poly.pdbx_seq_one_letter_code
_entity_poly.pdbx_strand_id
1 'polypeptide(L)'
;MSFEHRKNFLTKLTAKNWFPLVQLTLPKLTFPKATPNPDVVLALKAESENLLDSETKLYQKLREIQKNKDIVWAKKILLAGTLSDKISAHTMIIQDSHVYNLKSLETLIGMVNTKGKRECLMAMDTLLELFIGDLLLEDRKLRLFSEQPLNIWMK
;
A
#
# COMPACT_ATOMS: atom_id res chain seq x y z
N MET A 1 -2.00 22.12 5.43
CA MET A 1 -1.41 21.95 4.08
C MET A 1 -2.49 21.64 3.05
N SER A 2 -2.59 22.46 2.00
CA SER A 2 -3.71 22.59 1.06
C SER A 2 -4.01 21.32 0.23
N PHE A 3 -5.31 21.10 -0.04
CA PHE A 3 -5.90 19.99 -0.83
C PHE A 3 -5.20 19.73 -2.18
N GLU A 4 -4.66 20.78 -2.80
CA GLU A 4 -4.00 20.70 -4.11
C GLU A 4 -2.65 19.96 -4.06
N HIS A 5 -1.92 20.06 -2.94
CA HIS A 5 -0.68 19.31 -2.74
C HIS A 5 -0.96 17.81 -2.54
N ARG A 6 -2.11 17.44 -1.95
CA ARG A 6 -2.52 16.05 -1.76
C ARG A 6 -2.85 15.37 -3.09
N LYS A 7 -3.58 16.06 -3.97
CA LYS A 7 -3.86 15.59 -5.35
C LYS A 7 -2.60 15.22 -6.13
N ASN A 8 -1.56 16.04 -6.01
CA ASN A 8 -0.27 15.78 -6.66
C ASN A 8 0.54 14.64 -6.01
N PHE A 9 0.24 14.28 -4.77
CA PHE A 9 0.84 13.13 -4.09
C PHE A 9 0.20 11.82 -4.57
N LEU A 10 -1.14 11.81 -4.69
CA LEU A 10 -1.92 10.67 -5.20
C LEU A 10 -1.53 10.28 -6.63
N THR A 11 -1.25 11.25 -7.49
CA THR A 11 -0.85 11.02 -8.89
C THR A 11 0.61 10.61 -9.04
N LYS A 12 1.48 10.87 -8.04
CA LYS A 12 2.89 10.48 -8.05
C LYS A 12 3.12 9.07 -7.47
N LEU A 13 2.22 8.58 -6.62
CA LEU A 13 2.28 7.25 -6.00
C LEU A 13 2.00 6.09 -6.97
N THR A 14 1.53 6.37 -8.18
CA THR A 14 1.26 5.37 -9.24
C THR A 14 2.51 5.02 -10.08
N ALA A 15 3.68 5.51 -9.71
CA ALA A 15 4.91 5.13 -10.39
C ALA A 15 5.37 3.74 -9.96
N LYS A 16 5.97 3.02 -10.91
CA LYS A 16 6.50 1.64 -10.77
C LYS A 16 7.35 1.43 -9.52
N ASN A 17 7.99 2.48 -9.03
CA ASN A 17 8.60 2.52 -7.71
C ASN A 17 7.96 3.67 -6.92
N TRP A 18 6.97 3.37 -6.09
CA TRP A 18 6.29 4.38 -5.26
C TRP A 18 7.27 5.10 -4.32
N PHE A 19 8.36 4.41 -3.96
CA PHE A 19 9.27 4.84 -2.92
C PHE A 19 10.39 5.81 -3.34
N PRO A 20 11.11 5.64 -4.47
CA PRO A 20 12.11 6.61 -4.93
C PRO A 20 11.55 8.02 -5.13
N LEU A 21 10.29 8.14 -5.59
CA LEU A 21 9.62 9.44 -5.71
C LEU A 21 9.28 10.08 -4.36
N VAL A 22 8.92 9.26 -3.38
CA VAL A 22 8.73 9.68 -1.98
C VAL A 22 10.07 10.09 -1.36
N GLN A 23 11.18 9.40 -1.65
CA GLN A 23 12.50 9.74 -1.10
C GLN A 23 13.12 11.01 -1.71
N LEU A 24 12.79 11.37 -2.96
CA LEU A 24 13.19 12.64 -3.58
C LEU A 24 12.49 13.87 -2.96
N THR A 25 11.39 13.66 -2.23
CA THR A 25 10.58 14.74 -1.64
C THR A 25 10.63 14.77 -0.12
N LEU A 26 11.01 13.67 0.53
CA LEU A 26 11.06 13.59 1.98
C LEU A 26 12.46 13.84 2.54
N PRO A 27 12.61 14.68 3.59
CA PRO A 27 13.88 14.84 4.29
C PRO A 27 14.35 13.49 4.85
N LYS A 28 15.66 13.33 5.01
CA LYS A 28 16.25 12.15 5.67
C LYS A 28 15.55 11.94 7.02
N LEU A 29 14.80 10.85 7.15
CA LEU A 29 14.04 10.55 8.35
C LEU A 29 15.00 10.23 9.49
N THR A 30 15.14 11.16 10.44
CA THR A 30 15.83 10.92 11.71
C THR A 30 14.82 10.32 12.68
N PHE A 31 15.03 9.07 13.08
CA PHE A 31 14.12 8.38 13.99
C PHE A 31 14.46 8.74 15.44
N PRO A 32 13.57 9.43 16.18
CA PRO A 32 13.81 9.75 17.58
C PRO A 32 13.85 8.47 18.41
N LYS A 33 14.83 8.38 19.32
CA LYS A 33 14.99 7.24 20.25
C LYS A 33 13.99 7.29 21.42
N ALA A 34 13.37 8.44 21.63
CA ALA A 34 12.39 8.67 22.69
C ALA A 34 10.99 8.26 22.24
N THR A 35 10.30 7.45 23.04
CA THR A 35 8.89 7.10 22.85
C THR A 35 8.01 8.33 23.08
N PRO A 36 7.22 8.77 22.09
CA PRO A 36 6.25 9.84 22.29
C PRO A 36 5.15 9.43 23.26
N ASN A 37 4.41 10.40 23.81
CA ASN A 37 3.28 10.14 24.70
C ASN A 37 2.29 9.17 24.00
N PRO A 38 1.93 8.03 24.63
CA PRO A 38 1.05 7.01 24.04
C PRO A 38 -0.31 7.57 23.59
N ASP A 39 -0.87 8.53 24.33
CA ASP A 39 -2.17 9.13 23.99
C ASP A 39 -2.10 9.93 22.69
N VAL A 40 -0.99 10.66 22.47
CA VAL A 40 -0.74 11.41 21.24
C VAL A 40 -0.50 10.47 20.07
N VAL A 41 0.23 9.37 20.28
CA VAL A 41 0.46 8.34 19.26
C VAL A 41 -0.87 7.72 18.83
N LEU A 42 -1.76 7.42 19.77
CA LEU A 42 -3.07 6.84 19.48
C LEU A 42 -3.96 7.82 18.72
N ALA A 43 -4.01 9.09 19.13
CA ALA A 43 -4.77 10.13 18.45
C ALA A 43 -4.30 10.32 17.00
N LEU A 44 -2.98 10.42 16.79
CA LEU A 44 -2.40 10.53 15.45
C LEU A 44 -2.66 9.29 14.59
N LYS A 45 -2.58 8.10 15.19
CA LYS A 45 -2.88 6.86 14.49
C LYS A 45 -4.32 6.87 13.98
N ALA A 46 -5.28 7.20 14.85
CA ALA A 46 -6.69 7.30 14.47
C ALA A 46 -6.92 8.35 13.37
N GLU A 47 -6.27 9.51 13.45
CA GLU A 47 -6.34 10.53 12.40
C GLU A 47 -5.77 10.01 11.07
N SER A 48 -4.61 9.34 11.11
CA SER A 48 -3.97 8.79 9.92
C SER A 48 -4.80 7.69 9.24
N GLU A 49 -5.47 6.84 10.02
CA GLU A 49 -6.37 5.80 9.51
C GLU A 49 -7.59 6.42 8.82
N ASN A 50 -8.19 7.45 9.42
CA ASN A 50 -9.30 8.18 8.81
C ASN A 50 -8.90 8.88 7.50
N LEU A 51 -7.71 9.50 7.48
CA LEU A 51 -7.18 10.12 6.27
C LEU A 51 -6.96 9.08 5.18
N LEU A 52 -6.30 7.96 5.50
CA LEU A 52 -6.04 6.88 4.56
C LEU A 52 -7.35 6.31 3.98
N ASP A 53 -8.38 6.09 4.79
CA ASP A 53 -9.68 5.62 4.32
C ASP A 53 -10.33 6.64 3.35
N SER A 54 -10.29 7.93 3.69
CA SER A 54 -10.83 8.99 2.84
C SER A 54 -10.11 9.09 1.50
N GLU A 55 -8.77 8.98 1.50
CA GLU A 55 -7.95 8.98 0.29
C GLU A 55 -8.15 7.71 -0.54
N THR A 56 -8.28 6.56 0.11
CA THR A 56 -8.56 5.28 -0.56
C THR A 56 -9.88 5.34 -1.31
N LYS A 57 -10.94 5.89 -0.71
CA LYS A 57 -12.24 6.09 -1.37
C LYS A 57 -12.13 7.03 -2.57
N LEU A 58 -11.36 8.11 -2.43
CA LEU A 58 -11.13 9.06 -3.52
C LEU A 58 -10.33 8.41 -4.67
N TYR A 59 -9.30 7.64 -4.34
CA TYR A 59 -8.52 6.86 -5.30
C TYR A 59 -9.42 5.91 -6.09
N GLN A 60 -10.25 5.12 -5.41
CA GLN A 60 -11.18 4.19 -6.05
C GLN A 60 -12.11 4.89 -7.06
N LYS A 61 -12.71 6.02 -6.67
CA LYS A 61 -13.55 6.83 -7.57
C LYS A 61 -12.78 7.34 -8.80
N LEU A 62 -11.56 7.83 -8.61
CA LEU A 62 -10.72 8.29 -9.72
C LEU A 62 -10.38 7.16 -10.68
N ARG A 63 -10.05 5.97 -10.17
CA ARG A 63 -9.74 4.80 -11.01
C ARG A 63 -10.96 4.30 -11.79
N GLU A 64 -12.16 4.40 -11.21
CA GLU A 64 -13.41 4.09 -11.92
C GLU A 64 -13.68 5.06 -13.07
N ILE A 65 -13.44 6.36 -12.85
CA ILE A 65 -13.59 7.38 -13.89
C ILE A 65 -12.57 7.20 -15.02
N GLN A 66 -11.32 6.89 -14.67
CA GLN A 66 -10.24 6.69 -15.65
C GLN A 66 -10.46 5.48 -16.57
N LYS A 67 -11.31 4.52 -16.17
CA LYS A 67 -11.60 3.30 -16.94
C LYS A 67 -10.33 2.61 -17.47
N ASN A 68 -9.30 2.52 -16.63
CA ASN A 68 -8.05 1.85 -17.02
C ASN A 68 -8.35 0.40 -17.44
N LYS A 69 -8.03 0.06 -18.69
CA LYS A 69 -8.31 -1.24 -19.30
C LYS A 69 -7.73 -2.39 -18.48
N ASP A 70 -6.54 -2.20 -17.91
CA ASP A 70 -5.86 -3.22 -17.12
C ASP A 70 -6.61 -3.48 -15.82
N ILE A 71 -7.06 -2.44 -15.11
CA ILE A 71 -7.85 -2.58 -13.88
C ILE A 71 -9.23 -3.19 -14.16
N VAL A 72 -9.87 -2.81 -15.27
CA VAL A 72 -11.15 -3.41 -15.68
C VAL A 72 -10.97 -4.89 -16.00
N TRP A 73 -9.90 -5.25 -16.72
CA TRP A 73 -9.54 -6.65 -16.97
C TRP A 73 -9.26 -7.40 -15.66
N ALA A 74 -8.48 -6.81 -14.73
CA ALA A 74 -8.16 -7.42 -13.44
C ALA A 74 -9.43 -7.73 -12.65
N LYS A 75 -10.37 -6.77 -12.56
CA LYS A 75 -11.68 -6.97 -11.90
C LYS A 75 -12.45 -8.14 -12.51
N LYS A 76 -12.45 -8.29 -13.85
CA LYS A 76 -13.11 -9.41 -14.53
C LYS A 76 -12.46 -10.75 -14.18
N ILE A 77 -11.13 -10.80 -14.15
CA ILE A 77 -10.37 -11.99 -13.79
C ILE A 77 -10.56 -12.37 -12.32
N LEU A 78 -10.65 -11.40 -11.41
CA LEU A 78 -10.94 -11.67 -10.01
C LEU A 78 -12.28 -12.39 -9.81
N LEU A 79 -13.28 -12.08 -10.65
CA LEU A 79 -14.60 -12.70 -10.59
C LEU A 79 -14.62 -14.12 -11.17
N ALA A 80 -14.07 -14.31 -12.37
CA ALA A 80 -14.28 -15.52 -13.17
C ALA A 80 -13.00 -16.28 -13.59
N GLY A 81 -11.82 -15.77 -13.22
CA GLY A 81 -10.53 -16.37 -13.57
C GLY A 81 -10.17 -17.59 -12.73
N THR A 82 -9.13 -18.30 -13.14
CA THR A 82 -8.54 -19.37 -12.34
C THR A 82 -7.77 -18.80 -11.15
N LEU A 83 -7.41 -19.63 -10.17
CA LEU A 83 -6.60 -19.19 -9.03
C LEU A 83 -5.32 -18.47 -9.46
N SER A 84 -4.61 -19.00 -10.47
CA SER A 84 -3.39 -18.38 -10.98
C SER A 84 -3.68 -16.99 -11.55
N ASP A 85 -4.76 -16.86 -12.32
CA ASP A 85 -5.15 -15.58 -12.91
C ASP A 85 -5.57 -14.57 -11.82
N LYS A 86 -6.24 -15.04 -10.76
CA LYS A 86 -6.63 -14.20 -9.62
C LYS A 86 -5.41 -13.68 -8.86
N ILE A 87 -4.40 -14.52 -8.64
CA ILE A 87 -3.12 -14.12 -8.02
C ILE A 87 -2.44 -13.04 -8.89
N SER A 88 -2.36 -13.26 -10.20
CA SER A 88 -1.81 -12.26 -11.14
C SER A 88 -2.61 -10.95 -11.14
N ALA A 89 -3.94 -11.03 -11.09
CA ALA A 89 -4.81 -9.85 -11.04
C ALA A 89 -4.64 -9.07 -9.73
N HIS A 90 -4.54 -9.74 -8.58
CA HIS A 90 -4.24 -9.08 -7.31
C HIS A 90 -2.87 -8.40 -7.32
N THR A 91 -1.85 -9.06 -7.86
CA THR A 91 -0.50 -8.52 -8.01
C THR A 91 -0.51 -7.22 -8.82
N MET A 92 -1.18 -7.23 -9.98
CA MET A 92 -1.28 -6.04 -10.83
C MET A 92 -2.03 -4.89 -10.15
N ILE A 93 -3.08 -5.19 -9.39
CA ILE A 93 -3.81 -4.17 -8.62
C ILE A 93 -2.93 -3.59 -7.50
N ILE A 94 -2.13 -4.40 -6.83
CA ILE A 94 -1.20 -3.92 -5.79
C ILE A 94 -0.14 -3.01 -6.41
N GLN A 95 0.44 -3.43 -7.53
CA GLN A 95 1.47 -2.66 -8.26
C GLN A 95 0.95 -1.33 -8.80
N ASP A 96 -0.35 -1.24 -9.10
CA ASP A 96 -0.99 0.01 -9.50
C ASP A 96 -1.00 1.09 -8.39
N SER A 97 -1.24 0.66 -7.15
CA SER A 97 -1.07 1.49 -5.96
C SER A 97 -0.99 0.66 -4.69
N HIS A 98 0.23 0.54 -4.18
CA HIS A 98 0.52 -0.23 -2.97
C HIS A 98 -0.19 0.31 -1.73
N VAL A 99 -0.39 1.62 -1.66
CA VAL A 99 -0.97 2.32 -0.50
C VAL A 99 -2.49 2.17 -0.44
N TYR A 100 -3.18 2.30 -1.57
CA TYR A 100 -4.65 2.32 -1.60
C TYR A 100 -5.27 0.95 -1.85
N ASN A 101 -4.48 -0.04 -2.29
CA ASN A 101 -4.96 -1.38 -2.61
C ASN A 101 -4.57 -2.45 -1.58
N LEU A 102 -4.42 -2.08 -0.31
CA LEU A 102 -4.11 -3.00 0.80
C LEU A 102 -5.08 -4.18 0.90
N LYS A 103 -6.35 -4.00 0.52
CA LYS A 103 -7.34 -5.08 0.50
C LYS A 103 -6.94 -6.25 -0.40
N SER A 104 -6.27 -5.98 -1.53
CA SER A 104 -5.77 -7.03 -2.42
C SER A 104 -4.59 -7.78 -1.77
N LEU A 105 -3.73 -7.08 -1.04
CA LEU A 105 -2.64 -7.68 -0.29
C LEU A 105 -3.16 -8.56 0.84
N GLU A 106 -4.15 -8.10 1.62
CA GLU A 106 -4.83 -8.91 2.64
C GLU A 106 -5.43 -10.20 2.05
N THR A 107 -5.99 -10.09 0.84
CA THR A 107 -6.57 -11.24 0.14
C THR A 107 -5.50 -12.28 -0.22
N LEU A 108 -4.35 -11.85 -0.77
CA LEU A 108 -3.22 -12.73 -1.05
C LEU A 108 -2.66 -13.39 0.22
N ILE A 109 -2.57 -12.64 1.31
CA ILE A 109 -2.15 -13.19 2.62
C ILE A 109 -3.15 -14.26 3.08
N GLY A 110 -4.45 -14.05 2.91
CA GLY A 110 -5.48 -15.04 3.23
C GLY A 110 -5.44 -16.32 2.38
N MET A 111 -4.85 -16.27 1.17
CA MET A 111 -4.62 -17.44 0.32
C MET A 111 -3.50 -18.34 0.86
N VAL A 112 -2.61 -17.81 1.71
CA VAL A 112 -1.58 -18.60 2.40
C VAL A 112 -2.23 -19.36 3.55
N ASN A 113 -2.85 -20.51 3.23
CA ASN A 113 -3.52 -21.37 4.18
C ASN A 113 -3.19 -22.85 3.94
N THR A 114 -3.59 -23.72 4.88
CA THR A 114 -3.26 -25.15 4.86
C THR A 114 -4.15 -26.00 3.96
N LYS A 115 -5.21 -25.44 3.36
CA LYS A 115 -6.25 -26.19 2.62
C LYS A 115 -5.83 -26.57 1.21
N GLY A 116 -4.83 -25.90 0.64
CA GLY A 116 -4.32 -26.18 -0.69
C GLY A 116 -2.83 -25.94 -0.79
N LYS A 117 -2.02 -27.01 -0.75
CA LYS A 117 -0.55 -26.90 -0.79
C LYS A 117 -0.05 -26.10 -2.00
N ARG A 118 -0.59 -26.40 -3.20
CA ARG A 118 -0.20 -25.71 -4.44
C ARG A 118 -0.58 -24.23 -4.43
N GLU A 119 -1.79 -23.91 -3.98
CA GLU A 119 -2.29 -22.54 -3.86
C GLU A 119 -1.48 -21.73 -2.87
N CYS A 120 -1.20 -22.31 -1.71
CA CYS A 120 -0.40 -21.71 -0.65
C CYS A 120 1.01 -21.38 -1.13
N LEU A 121 1.68 -22.33 -1.81
CA LEU A 121 3.01 -22.09 -2.37
C LEU A 121 3.00 -20.98 -3.43
N MET A 122 2.04 -20.98 -4.36
CA MET A 122 1.93 -19.92 -5.37
C MET A 122 1.69 -18.53 -4.75
N ALA A 123 0.80 -18.44 -3.75
CA ALA A 123 0.53 -17.19 -3.05
C ALA A 123 1.77 -16.72 -2.27
N MET A 124 2.48 -17.64 -1.62
CA MET A 124 3.71 -17.35 -0.87
C MET A 124 4.84 -16.85 -1.79
N ASP A 125 5.06 -17.52 -2.92
CA ASP A 125 6.08 -17.11 -3.90
C ASP A 125 5.76 -15.72 -4.46
N THR A 126 4.49 -15.46 -4.78
CA THR A 126 4.02 -14.15 -5.26
C THR A 126 4.19 -13.06 -4.20
N LEU A 127 3.87 -13.35 -2.94
CA LEU A 127 4.05 -12.41 -1.83
C LEU A 127 5.53 -12.10 -1.60
N LEU A 128 6.42 -13.09 -1.71
CA LEU A 128 7.86 -12.89 -1.58
C LEU A 128 8.38 -11.97 -2.68
N GLU A 129 7.96 -12.19 -3.93
CA GLU A 129 8.30 -11.31 -5.06
C GLU A 129 7.80 -9.87 -4.84
N LEU A 130 6.52 -9.71 -4.45
CA LEU A 130 5.94 -8.40 -4.15
C LEU A 130 6.65 -7.69 -3.00
N PHE A 131 6.98 -8.41 -1.93
CA PHE A 131 7.64 -7.81 -0.77
C PHE A 131 9.04 -7.32 -1.11
N ILE A 132 9.82 -8.13 -1.81
CA ILE A 132 11.21 -7.78 -2.12
C ILE A 132 11.30 -6.78 -3.28
N GLY A 133 10.47 -6.94 -4.31
CA GLY A 133 10.52 -6.11 -5.52
C GLY A 133 9.86 -4.75 -5.38
N ASP A 134 8.67 -4.70 -4.78
CA ASP A 134 7.79 -3.53 -4.91
C ASP A 134 7.44 -2.85 -3.57
N LEU A 135 7.24 -3.64 -2.50
CA LEU A 135 6.68 -3.13 -1.23
C LEU A 135 7.74 -2.71 -0.21
N LEU A 136 8.76 -3.54 0.00
CA LEU A 136 9.80 -3.30 1.01
C LEU A 136 11.05 -2.69 0.39
N LEU A 137 11.84 -2.10 1.25
CA LEU A 137 13.12 -1.51 0.88
C LEU A 137 14.22 -2.35 1.48
N GLU A 138 15.20 -2.71 0.67
CA GLU A 138 16.35 -3.48 1.11
C GLU A 138 17.09 -2.78 2.26
N ASP A 139 17.20 -1.45 2.22
CA ASP A 139 17.98 -0.66 3.18
C ASP A 139 17.19 -0.16 4.39
N ARG A 140 15.90 -0.53 4.56
CA ARG A 140 15.09 -0.06 5.69
C ARG A 140 14.30 -1.14 6.40
N LYS A 141 14.45 -1.17 7.72
CA LYS A 141 13.62 -1.99 8.61
C LYS A 141 12.22 -1.39 8.77
N LEU A 142 11.21 -2.26 8.84
CA LEU A 142 9.88 -1.90 9.30
C LEU A 142 9.94 -1.42 10.74
N ARG A 143 9.18 -0.37 11.05
CA ARG A 143 9.15 0.27 12.38
C ARG A 143 7.71 0.43 12.83
N LEU A 144 7.52 0.37 14.15
CA LEU A 144 6.21 0.66 14.73
C LEU A 144 5.81 2.11 14.47
N PHE A 145 4.51 2.37 14.46
CA PHE A 145 3.99 3.74 14.26
C PHE A 145 4.53 4.73 15.30
N SER A 146 4.72 4.29 16.54
CA SER A 146 5.32 5.07 17.63
C SER A 146 6.81 5.43 17.42
N GLU A 147 7.52 4.67 16.59
CA GLU A 147 8.94 4.86 16.28
C GLU A 147 9.14 5.70 15.01
N GLN A 148 8.06 6.02 14.30
CA GLN A 148 8.10 6.93 13.17
C GLN A 148 8.36 8.36 13.66
N PRO A 149 9.01 9.21 12.86
CA PRO A 149 9.25 10.60 13.23
C PRO A 149 7.96 11.43 13.07
N LEU A 150 7.02 11.23 13.99
CA LEU A 150 5.69 11.86 13.99
C LEU A 150 5.78 13.39 14.11
N ASN A 151 6.84 13.90 14.74
CA ASN A 151 7.12 15.32 14.91
C ASN A 151 7.42 16.07 13.61
N ILE A 152 7.87 15.38 12.55
CA ILE A 152 8.11 16.00 11.24
C ILE A 152 6.78 16.46 10.60
N TRP A 153 5.68 15.78 10.94
CA TRP A 153 4.35 16.03 10.39
C TRP A 153 3.51 17.01 11.20
N MET A 154 3.96 17.40 12.40
CA MET A 154 3.25 18.32 13.30
C MET A 154 3.61 19.81 13.10
N LYS A 155 4.41 20.16 12.08
CA LYS A 155 4.82 21.54 11.79
C LYS A 155 3.98 22.21 10.71
#